data_AF-A0A2L0F508-F1
#
_entry.id   AF-A0A2L0F508-F1
#
_cell.length_a   1.000
_cell.length_b   1.000
_cell.length_c   1.000
_cell.angle_alpha   90.00
_cell.angle_beta   90.00
_cell.angle_gamma   90.00
#
_symmetry.space_group_name_H-M   'P 1'
#
loop_
_entity.id
_entity.type
_entity.pdbx_description
1 polymer ?
#
loop_
_entity_poly.entity_id
_entity_poly.type
_entity_poly.pdbx_seq_one_letter_code
_entity_poly.pdbx_strand_id
1 'polypeptide(L)'
;MWIQSPNNTFVMPHGYLTRSGAIIHARSVRDPWSGIEALHEWRDGTFSTIADDHGVGRPVGVVDDYMLWSLSSVYRLTNLATGGTVRLEDTVSTPDLLEGGAVVYRSATGVYRYQAGVNTLLSSSGGYSPVTDGINIAYATYREPSCATRLYTPAGEVPLGG
;
A
#
# COMPACT_ATOMS: atom_id res chain seq x y z
N MET A 1 -20.90 -0.27 14.99
CA MET A 1 -21.14 -1.63 15.49
C MET A 1 -19.87 -2.09 16.18
N TRP A 2 -19.90 -2.22 17.51
CA TRP A 2 -18.74 -2.67 18.28
C TRP A 2 -18.86 -4.18 18.47
N ILE A 3 -17.94 -4.96 17.89
CA ILE A 3 -17.86 -6.39 18.15
C ILE A 3 -17.08 -6.54 19.46
N GLN A 4 -17.80 -6.77 20.56
CA GLN A 4 -17.21 -6.94 21.87
C GLN A 4 -17.01 -8.44 22.14
N SER A 5 -15.75 -8.89 22.16
CA SER A 5 -15.38 -10.20 22.69
C SER A 5 -15.39 -10.13 24.23
N PRO A 6 -15.92 -11.12 24.96
CA PRO A 6 -16.19 -10.98 26.39
C PRO A 6 -14.96 -10.78 27.27
N ASN A 7 -13.75 -11.17 26.85
CA ASN A 7 -12.58 -11.21 27.74
C ASN A 7 -11.24 -10.81 27.08
N ASN A 8 -11.24 -10.15 25.92
CA ASN A 8 -10.00 -9.68 25.30
C ASN A 8 -10.26 -8.33 24.66
N THR A 9 -9.65 -7.28 25.20
CA THR A 9 -9.49 -6.01 24.50
C THR A 9 -8.83 -6.29 23.15
N PHE A 10 -9.61 -6.28 22.08
CA PHE A 10 -9.11 -6.24 20.71
C PHE A 10 -8.37 -4.92 20.58
N VAL A 11 -7.06 -4.95 20.80
CA VAL A 11 -6.21 -3.84 20.39
C VAL A 11 -6.21 -3.90 18.87
N MET A 12 -6.93 -2.98 18.24
CA MET A 12 -6.82 -2.76 16.79
C MET A 12 -5.57 -1.90 16.58
N PRO A 13 -4.43 -2.47 16.16
CA PRO A 13 -3.23 -1.67 15.95
C PRO A 13 -3.45 -0.62 14.85
N HIS A 14 -4.19 -0.95 13.78
CA HIS A 14 -4.48 -0.02 12.67
C HIS A 14 -5.80 -0.37 11.97
N GLY A 15 -6.55 0.66 11.55
CA GLY A 15 -7.75 0.50 10.73
C GLY A 15 -7.83 1.59 9.65
N TYR A 16 -8.34 1.25 8.48
CA TYR A 16 -8.47 2.15 7.34
C TYR A 16 -9.91 2.13 6.84
N LEU A 17 -10.51 3.29 6.62
CA LEU A 17 -11.83 3.36 5.99
C LEU A 17 -11.69 3.19 4.48
N THR A 18 -12.63 2.47 3.88
CA THR A 18 -12.81 2.38 2.42
C THR A 18 -14.13 3.05 2.05
N ARG A 19 -14.42 3.19 0.75
CA ARG A 19 -15.69 3.77 0.31
C ARG A 19 -16.92 2.97 0.78
N SER A 20 -16.78 1.65 0.93
CA SER A 20 -17.89 0.75 1.27
C SER A 20 -17.67 -0.04 2.57
N GLY A 21 -16.70 0.36 3.40
CA GLY A 21 -16.27 -0.50 4.49
C GLY A 21 -15.03 -0.03 5.25
N ALA A 22 -14.29 -1.01 5.78
CA ALA A 22 -13.05 -0.80 6.49
C ALA A 22 -12.09 -1.99 6.36
N ILE A 23 -10.79 -1.68 6.30
CA ILE A 23 -9.71 -2.64 6.49
C ILE A 23 -9.26 -2.62 7.93
N ILE A 24 -9.11 -3.80 8.52
CA ILE A 24 -8.77 -3.99 9.93
C ILE A 24 -7.52 -4.87 9.98
N HIS A 25 -6.43 -4.33 10.52
CA HIS A 25 -5.27 -5.13 10.87
C HIS A 25 -5.44 -5.58 12.32
N ALA A 26 -5.64 -6.88 12.54
CA ALA A 26 -5.88 -7.42 13.87
C ALA A 26 -5.48 -8.90 13.95
N ARG A 27 -5.64 -9.54 15.11
CA ARG A 27 -5.34 -10.97 15.25
C ARG A 27 -6.20 -11.83 14.34
N SER A 28 -5.59 -12.88 13.80
CA SER A 28 -6.25 -13.89 12.98
C SER A 28 -7.45 -14.49 13.72
N VAL A 29 -8.59 -14.49 13.06
CA VAL A 29 -9.82 -15.13 13.56
C VAL A 29 -9.72 -16.66 13.52
N ARG A 30 -8.85 -17.22 12.66
CA ARG A 30 -8.64 -18.69 12.55
C ARG A 30 -7.82 -19.24 13.71
N ASP A 31 -6.85 -18.47 14.20
CA ASP A 31 -6.02 -18.85 15.35
C ASP A 31 -5.82 -17.63 16.28
N PRO A 32 -6.82 -17.33 17.13
CA PRO A 32 -6.78 -16.15 18.01
C PRO A 32 -5.72 -16.24 19.11
N TRP A 33 -5.13 -17.43 19.32
CA TRP A 33 -4.16 -17.70 20.38
C TRP A 33 -2.71 -17.62 19.90
N SER A 34 -2.47 -17.85 18.61
CA SER A 34 -1.14 -17.74 18.01
C SER A 34 -0.52 -16.34 18.08
N GLY A 35 -1.33 -15.31 18.30
CA GLY A 35 -0.89 -13.92 18.17
C GLY A 35 -0.56 -13.50 16.73
N ILE A 36 -0.86 -14.36 15.74
CA ILE A 36 -0.68 -14.05 14.32
C ILE A 36 -1.65 -12.92 13.95
N GLU A 37 -1.11 -11.85 13.37
CA GLU A 37 -1.90 -10.76 12.82
C GLU A 37 -2.31 -11.08 11.37
N ALA A 38 -3.49 -10.62 10.99
CA ALA A 38 -4.12 -10.81 9.70
C ALA A 38 -4.78 -9.51 9.24
N LEU A 39 -4.99 -9.42 7.93
CA LEU A 39 -5.72 -8.33 7.31
C LEU A 39 -7.15 -8.77 7.04
N HIS A 40 -8.08 -8.03 7.62
CA HIS A 40 -9.50 -8.26 7.47
C HIS A 40 -10.17 -7.11 6.74
N GLU A 41 -11.26 -7.42 6.06
CA GLU A 41 -12.16 -6.43 5.48
C GLU A 41 -13.55 -6.58 6.07
N TRP A 42 -14.15 -5.46 6.43
CA TRP A 42 -15.59 -5.35 6.61
C TRP A 42 -16.15 -4.53 5.44
N ARG A 43 -17.01 -5.13 4.62
CA ARG A 43 -17.63 -4.50 3.45
C ARG A 43 -19.04 -5.02 3.27
N ASP A 44 -19.99 -4.12 3.00
CA ASP A 44 -21.39 -4.46 2.72
C ASP A 44 -22.03 -5.42 3.75
N GLY A 45 -21.71 -5.21 5.03
CA GLY A 45 -22.22 -6.03 6.14
C GLY A 45 -21.51 -7.38 6.33
N THR A 46 -20.55 -7.74 5.48
CA THR A 46 -19.79 -8.98 5.56
C THR A 46 -18.38 -8.73 6.08
N PHE A 47 -17.85 -9.66 6.87
CA PHE A 47 -16.47 -9.66 7.35
C PHE A 47 -15.69 -10.80 6.70
N SER A 48 -14.54 -10.49 6.09
CA SER A 48 -13.68 -11.45 5.39
C SER A 48 -12.21 -11.26 5.76
N THR A 49 -11.39 -12.26 5.46
CA THR A 49 -9.93 -12.18 5.63
C THR A 49 -9.26 -12.07 4.27
N ILE A 50 -8.47 -11.02 4.08
CA ILE A 50 -7.70 -10.76 2.85
C ILE A 50 -6.39 -11.55 2.84
N ALA A 51 -5.70 -11.56 3.98
CA ALA A 51 -4.43 -12.24 4.14
C ALA A 51 -4.34 -12.86 5.54
N ASP A 52 -4.19 -14.19 5.61
CA ASP A 52 -4.11 -14.97 6.84
C ASP A 52 -2.88 -15.88 6.95
N ASP A 53 -1.97 -15.81 5.98
CA ASP A 53 -0.79 -16.66 5.97
C ASP A 53 0.22 -16.24 7.04
N HIS A 54 1.05 -17.18 7.50
CA HIS A 54 2.03 -17.07 8.59
C HIS A 54 3.09 -15.95 8.48
N GLY A 55 2.93 -14.99 7.58
CA GLY A 55 3.60 -13.70 7.62
C GLY A 55 2.56 -12.58 7.79
N VAL A 56 2.79 -11.72 8.77
CA VAL A 56 1.92 -10.57 9.04
C VAL A 56 1.84 -9.68 7.80
N GLY A 57 0.70 -9.69 7.12
CA GLY A 57 0.37 -8.74 6.08
C GLY A 57 0.30 -7.35 6.70
N ARG A 58 1.29 -6.49 6.44
CA ARG A 58 1.31 -5.13 6.98
C ARG A 58 0.64 -4.18 6.00
N PRO A 59 -0.42 -3.47 6.41
CA PRO A 59 -1.03 -2.47 5.54
C PRO A 59 -0.04 -1.33 5.30
N VAL A 60 0.08 -0.89 4.05
CA VAL A 60 0.87 0.27 3.65
C VAL A 60 -0.06 1.46 3.42
N GLY A 61 -1.17 1.23 2.72
CA GLY A 61 -2.16 2.27 2.44
C GLY A 61 -3.42 1.71 1.79
N VAL A 62 -4.50 2.48 1.90
CA VAL A 62 -5.80 2.17 1.30
C VAL A 62 -6.31 3.43 0.62
N VAL A 63 -6.67 3.33 -0.66
CA VAL A 63 -7.26 4.42 -1.45
C VAL A 63 -8.37 3.82 -2.31
N ASP A 64 -9.55 4.45 -2.28
CA ASP A 64 -10.78 3.90 -2.89
C ASP A 64 -11.06 2.45 -2.47
N ASP A 65 -11.11 1.53 -3.45
CA ASP A 65 -11.29 0.10 -3.28
C ASP A 65 -9.98 -0.66 -3.52
N TYR A 66 -8.84 -0.02 -3.29
CA TYR A 66 -7.53 -0.63 -3.43
C TYR A 66 -6.78 -0.59 -2.11
N MET A 67 -6.11 -1.71 -1.81
CA MET A 67 -5.28 -1.86 -0.63
C MET A 67 -3.87 -2.26 -1.06
N LEU A 68 -2.89 -1.45 -0.66
CA LEU A 68 -1.49 -1.77 -0.76
C LEU A 68 -1.02 -2.32 0.59
N TRP A 69 -0.39 -3.49 0.57
CA TRP A 69 0.12 -4.15 1.75
C TRP A 69 1.40 -4.92 1.45
N SER A 70 2.11 -5.33 2.48
CA SER A 70 3.37 -6.06 2.35
C SER A 70 3.36 -7.36 3.13
N LEU A 71 4.01 -8.38 2.59
CA LEU A 71 4.23 -9.68 3.21
C LEU A 71 5.68 -10.08 2.97
N SER A 72 6.47 -10.25 4.03
CA SER A 72 7.89 -10.62 3.91
C SER A 72 8.66 -9.73 2.93
N SER A 73 8.46 -8.41 3.02
CA SER A 73 9.02 -7.38 2.13
C SER A 73 8.53 -7.39 0.68
N VAL A 74 7.58 -8.26 0.34
CA VAL A 74 6.93 -8.27 -0.98
C VAL A 74 5.65 -7.45 -0.92
N TYR A 75 5.54 -6.45 -1.78
CA TYR A 75 4.34 -5.62 -1.85
C TYR A 75 3.27 -6.24 -2.74
N ARG A 76 2.02 -6.07 -2.32
CA ARG A 76 0.83 -6.62 -2.96
C ARG A 76 -0.22 -5.53 -3.04
N LEU A 77 -0.89 -5.48 -4.19
CA LEU A 77 -2.04 -4.62 -4.41
C LEU A 77 -3.28 -5.51 -4.53
N THR A 78 -4.25 -5.28 -3.67
CA THR A 78 -5.54 -5.98 -3.71
C THR A 78 -6.62 -4.99 -4.14
N ASN A 79 -7.37 -5.34 -5.18
CA ASN A 79 -8.65 -4.71 -5.49
C ASN A 79 -9.70 -5.33 -4.57
N LEU A 80 -10.18 -4.54 -3.62
CA LEU A 80 -11.15 -4.93 -2.60
C LEU A 80 -12.55 -5.19 -3.16
N ALA A 81 -12.92 -4.52 -4.25
CA ALA A 81 -14.22 -4.73 -4.89
C ALA A 81 -14.29 -6.09 -5.62
N THR A 82 -13.16 -6.60 -6.13
CA THR A 82 -13.10 -7.87 -6.87
C THR A 82 -12.40 -9.01 -6.13
N GLY A 83 -11.68 -8.71 -5.04
CA GLY A 83 -10.78 -9.63 -4.33
C GLY A 83 -9.48 -9.93 -5.08
N GLY A 84 -9.28 -9.39 -6.29
CA GLY A 84 -8.10 -9.65 -7.10
C GLY A 84 -6.84 -9.10 -6.45
N THR A 85 -5.83 -9.95 -6.24
CA THR A 85 -4.53 -9.56 -5.67
C THR A 85 -3.41 -9.76 -6.67
N VAL A 86 -2.58 -8.73 -6.84
CA VAL A 86 -1.37 -8.77 -7.65
C VAL A 86 -0.14 -8.54 -6.79
N ARG A 87 0.95 -9.22 -7.15
CA ARG A 87 2.27 -9.00 -6.55
C ARG A 87 3.00 -7.90 -7.34
N LEU A 88 3.61 -6.95 -6.64
CA LEU A 88 4.46 -5.93 -7.23
C LEU A 88 5.90 -6.44 -7.24
N GLU A 89 6.41 -6.77 -8.43
CA GLU A 89 7.77 -7.29 -8.58
C GLU A 89 8.84 -6.20 -8.46
N ASP A 90 10.05 -6.61 -8.07
CA ASP A 90 11.28 -5.80 -8.08
C ASP A 90 11.20 -4.47 -7.33
N THR A 91 10.31 -4.39 -6.35
CA THR A 91 10.12 -3.19 -5.53
C THR A 91 11.24 -3.06 -4.49
N VAL A 92 12.00 -1.95 -4.54
CA VAL A 92 13.12 -1.67 -3.61
C VAL A 92 12.88 -0.49 -2.67
N SER A 93 11.74 0.20 -2.82
CA SER A 93 11.26 1.22 -1.88
C SER A 93 9.89 0.83 -1.34
N THR A 94 9.42 1.51 -0.29
CA THR A 94 7.99 1.50 0.03
C THR A 94 7.23 2.13 -1.16
N PRO A 95 6.26 1.44 -1.77
CA PRO A 95 5.40 2.00 -2.79
C PRO A 95 4.38 2.95 -2.19
N ASP A 96 3.77 3.73 -3.06
CA ASP A 96 2.70 4.62 -2.71
C ASP A 96 1.49 4.40 -3.63
N LEU A 97 0.28 4.53 -3.08
CA LEU A 97 -0.98 4.14 -3.71
C LEU A 97 -1.77 5.39 -4.13
N LEU A 98 -2.21 5.42 -5.38
CA LEU A 98 -3.01 6.49 -5.98
C LEU A 98 -4.47 6.09 -6.13
N GLU A 99 -5.32 7.10 -6.34
CA GLU A 99 -6.71 6.90 -6.75
C GLU A 99 -6.81 5.99 -7.98
N GLY A 100 -7.86 5.16 -8.02
CA GLY A 100 -8.05 4.19 -9.10
C GLY A 100 -7.05 3.02 -9.12
N GLY A 101 -6.28 2.82 -8.05
CA GLY A 101 -5.44 1.63 -7.87
C GLY A 101 -4.12 1.64 -8.63
N ALA A 102 -3.65 2.81 -9.05
CA ALA A 102 -2.29 2.93 -9.56
C ALA A 102 -1.30 2.93 -8.39
N VAL A 103 -0.16 2.27 -8.55
CA VAL A 103 0.90 2.23 -7.54
C VAL A 103 2.18 2.77 -8.14
N VAL A 104 2.83 3.68 -7.43
CA VAL A 104 4.17 4.17 -7.79
C VAL A 104 5.20 3.57 -6.86
N TYR A 105 6.31 3.10 -7.44
CA TYR A 105 7.37 2.46 -6.67
C TYR A 105 8.70 2.59 -7.37
N ARG A 106 9.78 2.52 -6.59
CA ARG A 106 11.14 2.42 -7.12
C ARG A 106 11.53 0.95 -7.24
N SER A 107 12.20 0.62 -8.33
CA SER A 107 12.93 -0.63 -8.53
C SER A 107 14.45 -0.37 -8.61
N ALA A 108 15.24 -1.43 -8.80
CA ALA A 108 16.68 -1.29 -9.02
C ALA A 108 17.03 -0.48 -10.31
N THR A 109 16.13 -0.46 -11.29
CA THR A 109 16.37 0.10 -12.63
C THR A 109 15.69 1.44 -12.88
N GLY A 110 14.86 1.91 -11.96
CA GLY A 110 14.15 3.18 -12.13
C GLY A 110 12.93 3.30 -11.23
N VAL A 111 12.07 4.25 -11.56
CA VAL A 111 10.79 4.45 -10.89
C VAL A 111 9.66 4.11 -11.85
N TYR A 112 8.68 3.37 -11.36
CA TYR A 112 7.62 2.76 -12.14
C TYR A 112 6.25 3.14 -11.59
N ARG A 113 5.27 3.18 -12.50
CA ARG A 113 3.84 3.15 -12.16
C ARG A 113 3.25 1.85 -12.65
N TYR A 114 2.72 1.07 -11.71
CA TYR A 114 1.83 -0.04 -11.99
C TYR A 114 0.40 0.46 -12.11
N GLN A 115 -0.31 0.10 -13.16
CA GLN A 115 -1.75 0.31 -13.27
C GLN A 115 -2.37 -0.76 -14.17
N ALA A 116 -3.42 -1.43 -13.67
CA ALA A 116 -4.21 -2.41 -14.43
C ALA A 116 -3.36 -3.46 -15.17
N GLY A 117 -2.32 -3.99 -14.52
CA GLY A 117 -1.42 -5.00 -15.10
C GLY A 117 -0.24 -4.45 -15.90
N VAL A 118 -0.17 -3.14 -16.12
CA VAL A 118 0.88 -2.50 -16.91
C VAL A 118 1.87 -1.77 -15.99
N ASN A 119 3.15 -2.08 -16.15
CA ASN A 119 4.25 -1.33 -15.54
C ASN A 119 4.81 -0.31 -16.54
N THR A 120 4.69 0.97 -16.21
CA THR A 120 5.24 2.07 -17.01
C THR A 120 6.47 2.64 -16.31
N LEU A 121 7.61 2.65 -17.00
CA LEU A 121 8.80 3.35 -16.52
C LEU A 121 8.56 4.86 -16.57
N LEU A 122 8.64 5.53 -15.43
CA LEU A 122 8.49 6.98 -15.31
C LEU A 122 9.84 7.70 -15.32
N SER A 123 10.87 7.06 -14.77
CA SER A 123 12.23 7.58 -14.77
C SER A 123 13.24 6.45 -14.65
N SER A 124 14.31 6.47 -15.45
CA SER A 124 15.43 5.50 -15.37
C SER A 124 16.39 5.80 -14.22
N SER A 125 16.21 6.91 -13.52
CA SER A 125 17.09 7.29 -12.43
C SER A 125 16.71 6.53 -11.16
N GLY A 126 17.43 5.45 -10.89
CA GLY A 126 17.23 4.60 -9.72
C GLY A 126 17.60 5.24 -8.38
N GLY A 127 17.66 6.57 -8.25
CA GLY A 127 18.04 7.31 -7.04
C GLY A 127 16.87 7.93 -6.26
N TYR A 128 15.66 7.94 -6.83
CA TYR A 128 14.52 8.69 -6.29
C TYR A 128 13.44 7.76 -5.72
N SER A 129 12.85 8.16 -4.60
CA SER A 129 11.66 7.51 -4.04
C SER A 129 10.41 8.30 -4.45
N PRO A 130 9.38 7.64 -5.01
CA PRO A 130 8.13 8.32 -5.32
C PRO A 130 7.34 8.61 -4.04
N VAL A 131 6.58 9.69 -4.06
CA VAL A 131 5.61 10.10 -3.03
C VAL A 131 4.39 10.65 -3.76
N THR A 132 3.18 10.35 -3.30
CA THR A 132 1.95 10.88 -3.90
C THR A 132 1.04 11.53 -2.86
N ASP A 133 0.25 12.51 -3.30
CA ASP A 133 -0.89 13.06 -2.53
C ASP A 133 -2.22 12.37 -2.88
N GLY A 134 -2.17 11.32 -3.71
CA GLY A 134 -3.31 10.62 -4.30
C GLY A 134 -3.61 11.03 -5.74
N ILE A 135 -3.16 12.22 -6.17
CA ILE A 135 -3.42 12.81 -7.49
C ILE A 135 -2.10 13.07 -8.23
N ASN A 136 -1.15 13.71 -7.57
CA ASN A 136 0.15 14.12 -8.07
C ASN A 136 1.25 13.21 -7.53
N ILE A 137 2.29 12.98 -8.33
CA ILE A 137 3.44 12.16 -7.93
C ILE A 137 4.69 13.05 -7.90
N ALA A 138 5.31 13.18 -6.74
CA ALA A 138 6.62 13.78 -6.54
C ALA A 138 7.69 12.70 -6.34
N TYR A 139 8.95 13.06 -6.57
CA TYR A 139 10.09 12.14 -6.49
C TYR A 139 11.20 12.82 -5.70
N ALA A 140 11.56 12.23 -4.56
CA ALA A 140 12.56 12.78 -3.65
C ALA A 140 13.84 11.94 -3.69
N THR A 141 15.00 12.60 -3.70
CA THR A 141 16.29 11.95 -3.45
C THR A 141 16.83 12.37 -2.08
N TYR A 142 17.29 11.39 -1.31
CA TYR A 142 17.93 11.59 -0.01
C TYR A 142 19.47 11.53 -0.09
N ARG A 143 20.05 11.51 -1.30
CA ARG A 143 21.48 11.19 -1.51
C ARG A 143 22.42 12.37 -1.73
N GLU A 144 21.98 13.61 -1.61
CA GLU A 144 22.85 14.79 -1.75
C GLU A 144 22.85 15.65 -0.48
N PRO A 145 23.93 16.41 -0.19
CA PRO A 145 24.02 17.27 1.00
C PRO A 145 22.90 18.32 1.10
N SER A 146 22.13 18.51 0.03
CA SER A 146 20.83 19.19 -0.01
C SER A 146 19.77 18.19 -0.47
N CYS A 147 18.83 17.81 0.39
CA CYS A 147 17.67 17.01 0.00
C CYS A 147 16.93 17.71 -1.15
N ALA A 148 17.16 17.26 -2.40
CA ALA A 148 16.53 17.87 -3.56
C ALA A 148 15.19 17.18 -3.83
N THR A 149 14.11 17.97 -3.83
CA THR A 149 12.78 17.49 -4.19
C THR A 149 12.51 17.83 -5.66
N ARG A 150 12.04 16.87 -6.45
CA ARG A 150 11.63 17.07 -7.84
C ARG A 150 10.20 16.59 -8.05
N LEU A 151 9.44 17.29 -8.87
CA LEU A 151 8.16 16.86 -9.39
C LEU A 151 8.40 16.28 -10.78
N TYR A 152 7.90 15.09 -11.07
CA TYR A 152 7.87 14.64 -12.47
C TYR A 152 6.50 14.92 -13.05
N THR A 153 6.50 15.52 -14.22
CA THR A 153 5.32 15.78 -15.04
C THR A 153 5.49 15.06 -16.39
N PRO A 154 4.43 14.91 -17.20
CA PRO A 154 4.58 14.43 -18.57
C PRO A 154 5.55 15.26 -19.42
N ALA A 155 5.81 16.52 -19.05
CA ALA A 155 6.79 17.40 -19.70
C ALA A 155 8.23 17.22 -19.20
N GLY A 156 8.46 16.33 -18.23
CA GLY A 156 9.77 16.06 -17.63
C GLY A 156 9.86 16.46 -16.16
N GLU A 157 11.11 16.50 -15.67
CA GLU A 157 11.47 16.82 -14.29
C GLU A 157 11.41 18.31 -14.00
N VAL A 158 10.70 18.69 -12.93
CA VAL A 158 10.61 20.06 -12.42
C VAL A 158 11.20 20.09 -11.01
N PRO A 159 12.30 20.82 -10.76
CA PRO A 159 12.81 20.98 -9.40
C PRO A 159 11.80 21.74 -8.54
N LEU A 160 11.50 21.23 -7.34
CA LEU A 160 10.56 21.86 -6.39
C LEU A 160 11.25 22.83 -5.40
N GLY A 161 12.49 23.20 -5.67
CA GLY A 161 13.28 24.10 -4.81
C GLY A 161 13.85 23.40 -3.58
N GLY A 162 14.97 23.92 -3.08
CA GLY A 162 15.62 23.57 -1.82
C GLY A 162 15.78 24.80 -0.94
#